data_AF-A0A815YMQ1-F1
#
_entry.id   AF-A0A815YMQ1-F1
#
_cell.length_a   1.000
_cell.length_b   1.000
_cell.length_c   1.000
_cell.angle_alpha   90.00
_cell.angle_beta   90.00
_cell.angle_gamma   90.00
#
_symmetry.space_group_name_H-M   'P 1'
#
loop_
_entity.id
_entity.type
_entity.pdbx_description
1 polymer ?
#
loop_
_entity_poly.entity_id
_entity_poly.type
_entity_poly.pdbx_seq_one_letter_code
_entity_poly.pdbx_strand_id
1 'polypeptide(L)'
;MRTRNTLQSLGISRRTILLKNLIQANLLRKELKGELSMLYQANVSGIQFDQLFIHHVSVRNCSMLGMQLQNSSLSHVDLTGCIDFDPEQIHSWVKIDQVTLPNGTTLHAYV
;
A
#
# COMPACT_ATOMS: atom_id res chain seq x y z
N MET A 1 12.46 10.75 10.09
CA MET A 1 12.14 11.11 8.69
C MET A 1 10.93 12.04 8.68
N ARG A 2 11.06 13.30 8.20
CA ARG A 2 9.98 14.32 8.30
C ARG A 2 8.69 13.91 7.57
N THR A 3 8.80 13.20 6.45
CA THR A 3 7.68 12.80 5.60
C THR A 3 6.70 11.82 6.26
N ARG A 4 7.17 10.89 7.10
CA ARG A 4 6.31 9.97 7.87
C ARG A 4 5.42 10.75 8.84
N ASN A 5 6.02 11.68 9.59
CA ASN A 5 5.29 12.51 10.54
C ASN A 5 4.30 13.44 9.83
N THR A 6 4.68 13.97 8.66
CA THR A 6 3.76 14.74 7.81
C THR A 6 2.57 13.88 7.38
N LEU A 7 2.78 12.66 6.88
CA LEU A 7 1.70 11.75 6.52
C LEU A 7 0.74 11.50 7.70
N GLN A 8 1.27 11.31 8.90
CA GLN A 8 0.45 11.08 10.10
C GLN A 8 -0.36 12.32 10.52
N SER A 9 0.18 13.54 10.36
CA SER A 9 -0.51 14.79 10.69
C SER A 9 -1.63 15.20 9.72
N LEU A 10 -1.65 14.63 8.52
CA LEU A 10 -2.65 14.97 7.50
C LEU A 10 -3.99 14.27 7.78
N GLY A 11 -5.10 14.95 7.49
CA GLY A 11 -6.41 14.30 7.44
C GLY A 11 -6.50 13.28 6.30
N ILE A 12 -7.47 12.37 6.38
CA ILE A 12 -7.63 11.22 5.46
C ILE A 12 -7.64 11.64 3.99
N SER A 13 -8.39 12.67 3.62
CA SER A 13 -8.49 13.15 2.22
C SER A 13 -7.15 13.66 1.70
N ARG A 14 -6.40 14.40 2.51
CA ARG A 14 -5.07 14.92 2.13
C ARG A 14 -4.05 13.79 2.03
N ARG A 15 -4.10 12.82 2.95
CA ARG A 15 -3.27 11.59 2.88
C ARG A 15 -3.54 10.81 1.60
N THR A 16 -4.81 10.58 1.26
CA THR A 16 -5.22 9.86 0.05
C THR A 16 -4.69 10.54 -1.20
N ILE A 17 -4.88 11.86 -1.35
CA ILE A 17 -4.37 12.61 -2.51
C ILE A 17 -2.84 12.55 -2.58
N LEU A 18 -2.16 12.76 -1.45
CA LEU A 18 -0.70 12.73 -1.40
C LEU A 18 -0.16 11.36 -1.80
N LEU A 19 -0.67 10.27 -1.22
CA LEU A 19 -0.21 8.93 -1.54
C LEU A 19 -0.53 8.55 -2.99
N LYS A 20 -1.71 8.90 -3.50
CA LYS A 20 -2.05 8.72 -4.92
C LYS A 20 -1.01 9.38 -5.83
N ASN A 21 -0.66 10.63 -5.55
CA ASN A 21 0.34 11.36 -6.33
C ASN A 21 1.74 10.74 -6.21
N LEU A 22 2.14 10.28 -5.01
CA LEU A 22 3.43 9.64 -4.79
C LEU A 22 3.55 8.28 -5.50
N ILE A 23 2.46 7.50 -5.53
CA ILE A 23 2.36 6.24 -6.27
C ILE A 23 2.46 6.53 -7.77
N GLN A 24 1.66 7.47 -8.29
CA GLN A 24 1.65 7.83 -9.71
C GLN A 24 2.98 8.42 -10.19
N ALA A 25 3.66 9.19 -9.32
CA ALA A 25 5.00 9.71 -9.60
C ALA A 25 6.11 8.66 -9.42
N ASN A 26 5.77 7.40 -9.06
CA ASN A 26 6.70 6.31 -8.82
C ASN A 26 7.80 6.66 -7.78
N LEU A 27 7.40 7.39 -6.73
CA LEU A 27 8.29 7.86 -5.66
C LEU A 27 8.33 6.89 -4.46
N LEU A 28 7.51 5.84 -4.46
CA LEU A 28 7.41 4.85 -3.39
C LEU A 28 8.10 3.52 -3.73
N ARG A 29 9.33 3.60 -4.27
CA ARG A 29 10.06 2.45 -4.81
C ARG A 29 10.24 1.30 -3.81
N LYS A 30 9.94 0.08 -4.24
CA LYS A 30 10.15 -1.20 -3.51
C LYS A 30 11.60 -1.42 -3.08
N GLU A 31 12.54 -0.84 -3.83
CA GLU A 31 13.97 -0.92 -3.55
C GLU A 31 14.32 -0.38 -2.15
N LEU A 32 13.54 0.59 -1.67
CA LEU A 32 13.63 1.10 -0.30
C LEU A 32 12.92 0.14 0.65
N LYS A 33 13.68 -0.77 1.24
CA LYS A 33 13.19 -1.77 2.20
C LYS A 33 13.29 -1.27 3.64
N GLY A 34 12.39 -1.78 4.49
CA GLY A 34 12.42 -1.50 5.93
C GLY A 34 12.23 -0.01 6.24
N GLU A 35 12.98 0.49 7.22
CA GLU A 35 12.84 1.86 7.74
C GLU A 35 13.09 2.97 6.72
N LEU A 36 13.75 2.65 5.60
CA LEU A 36 14.02 3.57 4.49
C LEU A 36 12.79 3.78 3.59
N SER A 37 11.79 2.90 3.65
CA SER A 37 10.53 3.13 2.94
C SER A 37 9.78 4.29 3.57
N MET A 38 9.29 5.20 2.71
CA MET A 38 8.45 6.31 3.13
C MET A 38 7.20 5.87 3.90
N LEU A 39 6.70 4.66 3.57
CA LEU A 39 5.51 4.10 4.16
C LEU A 39 5.80 3.13 5.31
N TYR A 40 7.05 2.81 5.65
CA TYR A 40 7.30 1.94 6.80
C TYR A 40 6.63 2.48 8.06
N GLN A 41 5.81 1.68 8.75
CA GLN A 41 5.05 2.10 9.94
C GLN A 41 4.12 3.31 9.72
N ALA A 42 3.70 3.56 8.48
CA ALA A 42 2.69 4.58 8.22
C ALA A 42 1.30 4.11 8.65
N ASN A 43 0.46 5.05 9.05
CA ASN A 43 -0.98 4.82 9.15
C ASN A 43 -1.59 5.13 7.78
N VAL A 44 -2.02 4.09 7.08
CA VAL A 44 -2.73 4.18 5.79
C VAL A 44 -4.21 3.79 5.93
N SER A 45 -4.74 3.82 7.15
CA SER A 45 -6.12 3.45 7.45
C SER A 45 -7.10 4.40 6.77
N GLY A 46 -8.16 3.81 6.20
CA GLY A 46 -9.25 4.49 5.51
C GLY A 46 -8.87 5.11 4.15
N ILE A 47 -7.63 4.93 3.67
CA ILE A 47 -7.20 5.48 2.39
C ILE A 47 -7.93 4.77 1.25
N GLN A 48 -8.43 5.58 0.32
CA GLN A 48 -9.21 5.15 -0.84
C GLN A 48 -8.28 5.03 -2.04
N PHE A 49 -7.77 3.83 -2.31
CA PHE A 49 -6.86 3.55 -3.42
C PHE A 49 -7.55 2.97 -4.64
N ASP A 50 -8.88 3.07 -4.71
CA ASP A 50 -9.67 2.56 -5.82
C ASP A 50 -9.15 3.03 -7.18
N GLN A 51 -9.15 2.11 -8.15
CA GLN A 51 -8.72 2.33 -9.53
C GLN A 51 -7.26 2.79 -9.68
N LEU A 52 -6.35 2.34 -8.80
CA LEU A 52 -4.92 2.64 -8.92
C LEU A 52 -4.09 1.50 -9.47
N PHE A 53 -3.03 1.88 -10.19
CA PHE A 53 -1.96 0.99 -10.60
C PHE A 53 -0.77 1.14 -9.64
N ILE A 54 -0.75 0.31 -8.60
CA ILE A 54 0.32 0.29 -7.59
C ILE A 54 1.34 -0.74 -8.03
N HIS A 55 2.51 -0.26 -8.45
CA HIS A 55 3.59 -1.11 -8.96
C HIS A 55 4.88 -0.85 -8.18
N HIS A 56 5.57 -1.90 -7.78
CA HIS A 56 6.85 -1.82 -7.07
C HIS A 56 6.81 -0.90 -5.84
N VAL A 57 5.91 -1.18 -4.89
CA VAL A 57 5.80 -0.42 -3.63
C VAL A 57 6.06 -1.29 -2.41
N SER A 58 6.82 -0.76 -1.43
CA SER A 58 7.01 -1.39 -0.11
C SER A 58 6.20 -0.67 0.97
N VAL A 59 5.11 -1.28 1.42
CA VAL A 59 4.20 -0.80 2.48
C VAL A 59 4.26 -1.78 3.65
N ARG A 60 5.35 -1.77 4.41
CA ARG A 60 5.57 -2.74 5.51
C ARG A 60 5.19 -2.17 6.87
N ASN A 61 4.75 -3.03 7.78
CA ASN A 61 4.46 -2.69 9.18
C ASN A 61 3.44 -1.54 9.36
N CYS A 62 2.49 -1.37 8.44
CA CYS A 62 1.48 -0.30 8.48
C CYS A 62 0.16 -0.78 9.09
N SER A 63 -0.68 0.15 9.57
CA SER A 63 -2.11 -0.14 9.76
C SER A 63 -2.87 0.20 8.49
N MET A 64 -3.70 -0.75 8.03
CA MET A 64 -4.47 -0.69 6.78
C MET A 64 -5.99 -0.69 7.04
N LEU A 65 -6.41 -0.41 8.28
CA LEU A 65 -7.81 -0.51 8.70
C LEU A 65 -8.74 0.27 7.77
N GLY A 66 -9.68 -0.42 7.13
CA GLY A 66 -10.68 0.20 6.25
C GLY A 66 -10.12 0.82 4.96
N MET A 67 -8.90 0.48 4.56
CA MET A 67 -8.36 0.84 3.25
C MET A 67 -9.24 0.24 2.13
N GLN A 68 -9.34 0.90 0.98
CA GLN A 68 -10.14 0.45 -0.16
C GLN A 68 -9.24 0.28 -1.40
N LEU A 69 -9.39 -0.84 -2.11
CA LEU A 69 -8.55 -1.27 -3.24
C LEU A 69 -9.38 -1.66 -4.48
N GLN A 70 -10.67 -1.36 -4.50
CA GLN A 70 -11.58 -1.85 -5.52
C GLN A 70 -11.11 -1.43 -6.92
N ASN A 71 -11.15 -2.36 -7.87
CA ASN A 71 -10.68 -2.17 -9.25
C ASN A 71 -9.21 -1.72 -9.37
N SER A 72 -8.37 -1.97 -8.36
CA SER A 72 -6.93 -1.62 -8.40
C SER A 72 -6.09 -2.77 -8.94
N SER A 73 -4.89 -2.43 -9.41
CA SER A 73 -3.86 -3.38 -9.77
C SER A 73 -2.67 -3.22 -8.83
N LEU A 74 -2.35 -4.29 -8.10
CA LEU A 74 -1.18 -4.39 -7.24
C LEU A 74 -0.16 -5.30 -7.93
N SER A 75 1.00 -4.75 -8.27
CA SER A 75 2.10 -5.55 -8.83
C SER A 75 3.39 -5.30 -8.06
N HIS A 76 4.09 -6.38 -7.70
CA HIS A 76 5.34 -6.30 -6.95
C HIS A 76 5.20 -5.52 -5.63
N VAL A 77 4.05 -5.60 -4.95
CA VAL A 77 3.80 -4.87 -3.68
C VAL A 77 4.18 -5.73 -2.48
N ASP A 78 4.74 -5.11 -1.44
CA ASP A 78 5.11 -5.81 -0.21
C ASP A 78 4.38 -5.21 1.00
N LEU A 79 3.49 -6.00 1.59
CA LEU A 79 2.64 -5.67 2.74
C LEU A 79 3.13 -6.32 4.04
N THR A 80 4.34 -6.89 4.07
CA THR A 80 4.81 -7.69 5.22
C THR A 80 4.66 -6.95 6.54
N GLY A 81 4.05 -7.63 7.53
CA GLY A 81 3.84 -7.11 8.89
C GLY A 81 2.78 -6.02 9.01
N CYS A 82 2.05 -5.68 7.94
CA CYS A 82 0.88 -4.82 8.07
C CYS A 82 -0.20 -5.45 8.95
N ILE A 83 -0.99 -4.61 9.61
CA ILE A 83 -2.12 -5.01 10.44
C ILE A 83 -3.40 -4.45 9.85
N ASP A 84 -4.53 -5.04 10.25
CA ASP A 84 -5.88 -4.67 9.78
C ASP A 84 -6.08 -4.78 8.27
N PHE A 85 -5.19 -5.54 7.60
CA PHE A 85 -5.38 -5.93 6.21
C PHE A 85 -6.40 -7.05 6.16
N ASP A 86 -7.51 -6.78 5.49
CA ASP A 86 -8.55 -7.76 5.24
C ASP A 86 -8.24 -8.47 3.90
N PRO A 87 -7.85 -9.76 3.92
CA PRO A 87 -7.60 -10.52 2.70
C PRO A 87 -8.82 -10.60 1.80
N GLU A 88 -10.03 -10.45 2.35
CA GLU A 88 -11.22 -10.39 1.54
C GLU A 88 -11.09 -9.26 0.53
N GLN A 89 -10.53 -8.09 0.83
CA GLN A 89 -10.41 -6.98 -0.15
C GLN A 89 -9.75 -7.35 -1.49
N ILE A 90 -8.96 -8.42 -1.53
CA ILE A 90 -8.47 -9.04 -2.77
C ILE A 90 -9.59 -9.92 -3.37
N HIS A 91 -10.64 -9.33 -3.97
CA HIS A 91 -11.58 -10.10 -4.83
C HIS A 91 -11.12 -10.11 -6.30
N SER A 92 -11.88 -10.79 -7.17
CA SER A 92 -11.61 -10.97 -8.61
C SER A 92 -11.34 -9.70 -9.43
N TRP A 93 -11.84 -8.54 -8.99
CA TRP A 93 -11.58 -7.23 -9.60
C TRP A 93 -10.26 -6.57 -9.22
N VAL A 94 -9.55 -7.08 -8.20
CA VAL A 94 -8.20 -6.60 -7.83
C VAL A 94 -7.19 -7.48 -8.55
N LYS A 95 -6.44 -6.88 -9.46
CA LYS A 95 -5.36 -7.60 -10.14
C LYS A 95 -4.16 -7.66 -9.22
N ILE A 96 -3.65 -8.85 -8.97
CA ILE A 96 -2.46 -9.05 -8.14
C ILE A 96 -1.38 -9.78 -8.93
N ASP A 97 -0.15 -9.32 -8.80
CA ASP A 97 1.04 -10.02 -9.27
C ASP A 97 2.20 -9.75 -8.30
N GLN A 98 2.91 -10.79 -7.86
CA GLN A 98 4.06 -10.65 -6.96
C GLN A 98 3.75 -9.80 -5.71
N VAL A 99 2.58 -10.02 -5.09
CA VAL A 99 2.14 -9.29 -3.89
C VAL A 99 2.44 -10.11 -2.64
N THR A 100 3.31 -9.61 -1.77
CA THR A 100 3.59 -10.22 -0.47
C THR A 100 2.57 -9.72 0.56
N LEU A 101 1.75 -10.62 1.10
CA LEU A 101 0.75 -10.40 2.13
C LEU A 101 1.39 -10.10 3.50
N PRO A 102 0.61 -9.59 4.47
CA PRO A 102 1.11 -9.32 5.81
C PRO A 102 1.81 -10.47 6.52
N ASN A 103 1.34 -11.69 6.32
CA ASN A 103 1.93 -12.90 6.89
C ASN A 103 3.20 -13.39 6.15
N GLY A 104 3.66 -12.66 5.12
CA GLY A 104 4.81 -13.02 4.29
C GLY A 104 4.49 -13.93 3.10
N THR A 105 3.25 -14.38 2.95
CA THR A 105 2.84 -15.19 1.78
C THR A 105 2.87 -14.34 0.53
N THR A 106 3.51 -14.81 -0.54
CA THR A 106 3.49 -14.10 -1.82
C THR A 106 2.44 -14.69 -2.75
N LEU A 107 1.54 -13.83 -3.22
CA LEU A 107 0.57 -14.14 -4.25
C LEU A 107 1.19 -13.80 -5.61
N HIS A 108 1.23 -14.79 -6.50
CA HIS A 108 1.58 -14.62 -7.89
C HIS A 108 0.30 -14.55 -8.72
N ALA A 109 0.31 -13.82 -9.83
CA ALA A 109 -0.85 -13.78 -10.71
C ALA A 109 -1.24 -15.20 -11.14
N TYR A 110 -2.53 -15.54 -11.04
CA TYR A 110 -3.10 -16.56 -11.90
C TYR A 110 -3.45 -15.85 -13.22
N VAL A 111 -2.83 -16.31 -14.30
CA VAL A 111 -3.07 -15.85 -15.67
C VAL A 111 -4.50 -16.12 -16.09
#